data_AF-A0A7J3I7B7-F1
#
_entry.id   AF-A0A7J3I7B7-F1
#
_cell.length_a   1.000
_cell.length_b   1.000
_cell.length_c   1.000
_cell.angle_alpha   90.00
_cell.angle_beta   90.00
_cell.angle_gamma   90.00
#
_symmetry.space_group_name_H-M   'P 1'
#
loop_
_entity.id
_entity.type
_entity.pdbx_description
1 polymer ?
#
loop_
_entity_poly.entity_id
_entity_poly.type
_entity_poly.pdbx_seq_one_letter_code
_entity_poly.pdbx_strand_id
1 'polypeptide(L)'
;MVGLRTVILAIVAVAILAISAGAIYYLTKPAPPIATVIQSITTTAPQTTVTTAVQTTTTTTTLSTHTATVSPTSTAAPVQPRVTDIVSEGFVFVDDELYWRIKILGEVDLRNKIEINGVYSFWLGRFNITLPDGSPQDRIYKPGNYEEIVSQFRYLPGTMTLDIYIPTEWWEKICLEGVYRVVVWLKGPYNNYTVLFDKSFTFKMALNASITPNRWPSWSGPLKLEIDNTGDVPLILNGVGIELTGTETVIGWLAPTLRETVMPGESKTLEAQVQILSDFMEELRGKTRTVDFVLNIVGAPRRYAITIDVEFPRE
;
A
#
# COMPACT_ATOMS: atom_id res chain seq x y z
N MET A 1 26.58 -39.46 24.09
CA MET A 1 25.84 -38.40 23.35
C MET A 1 24.37 -38.79 23.12
N VAL A 2 23.62 -39.13 24.17
CA VAL A 2 22.18 -39.47 24.07
C VAL A 2 21.30 -38.46 24.83
N GLY A 3 21.88 -37.60 25.68
CA GLY A 3 21.13 -36.62 26.47
C GLY A 3 20.67 -35.38 25.70
N LEU A 4 21.45 -34.88 24.74
CA LEU A 4 21.17 -33.58 24.10
C LEU A 4 20.01 -33.64 23.08
N ARG A 5 19.87 -34.75 22.34
CA ARG A 5 18.76 -34.93 21.39
C ARG A 5 17.40 -35.02 22.08
N THR A 6 17.35 -35.63 23.26
CA THR A 6 16.11 -35.80 24.04
C THR A 6 15.62 -34.48 24.63
N VAL A 7 16.54 -33.58 25.00
CA VAL A 7 16.20 -32.25 25.52
C VAL A 7 15.67 -31.34 24.40
N ILE A 8 16.24 -31.40 23.20
CA ILE A 8 15.76 -30.59 22.06
C ILE A 8 14.36 -31.03 21.62
N LEU A 9 14.10 -32.35 21.56
CA LEU A 9 12.76 -32.87 21.26
C LEU A 9 11.72 -32.50 22.31
N ALA A 10 12.09 -32.45 23.60
CA ALA A 10 11.19 -32.00 24.67
C ALA A 10 10.87 -30.50 24.57
N ILE A 11 11.84 -29.65 24.22
CA ILE A 11 11.64 -28.20 24.08
C ILE A 11 10.75 -27.90 22.86
N VAL A 12 10.94 -28.59 21.75
CA VAL A 12 10.10 -28.43 20.54
C VAL A 12 8.66 -28.90 20.81
N ALA A 13 8.47 -30.00 21.55
CA ALA A 13 7.14 -30.47 21.92
C ALA A 13 6.38 -29.50 22.85
N VAL A 14 7.07 -28.86 23.80
CA VAL A 14 6.48 -27.85 24.70
C VAL A 14 6.13 -26.55 23.95
N ALA A 15 6.96 -26.14 22.99
CA ALA A 15 6.69 -24.96 22.16
C ALA A 15 5.45 -25.16 21.26
N ILE A 16 5.29 -26.35 20.67
CA ILE A 16 4.13 -26.67 19.82
C ILE A 16 2.84 -26.73 20.66
N LEU A 17 2.89 -27.25 21.89
CA LEU A 17 1.73 -27.26 22.80
C LEU A 17 1.34 -25.86 23.30
N ALA A 18 2.30 -24.96 23.55
CA ALA A 18 2.03 -23.59 23.97
C ALA A 18 1.37 -22.75 22.85
N ILE A 19 1.78 -22.94 21.59
CA ILE A 19 1.17 -22.27 20.43
C ILE A 19 -0.26 -22.80 20.17
N SER A 20 -0.47 -24.10 20.37
CA SER A 20 -1.78 -24.75 20.22
C SER A 20 -2.79 -24.30 21.27
N ALA A 21 -2.36 -24.13 22.52
CA ALA A 21 -3.23 -23.66 23.61
C ALA A 21 -3.58 -22.16 23.49
N GLY A 22 -2.65 -21.34 22.99
CA GLY A 22 -2.90 -19.91 22.71
C GLY A 22 -3.94 -19.69 21.61
N ALA A 23 -3.90 -20.50 20.54
CA ALA A 23 -4.86 -20.42 19.44
C ALA A 23 -6.29 -20.81 19.84
N ILE A 24 -6.44 -21.77 20.77
CA ILE A 24 -7.77 -22.19 21.26
C ILE A 24 -8.36 -21.16 22.24
N TYR A 25 -7.53 -20.49 23.05
CA TYR A 25 -8.00 -19.44 23.97
C TYR A 25 -8.61 -18.22 23.25
N TYR A 26 -8.14 -17.89 22.04
CA TYR A 26 -8.70 -16.78 21.25
C TYR A 26 -9.99 -17.13 20.49
N LEU A 27 -10.28 -18.43 20.29
CA LEU A 27 -11.48 -18.87 19.57
C LEU A 27 -12.70 -19.10 20.48
N THR A 28 -12.53 -19.16 21.80
CA THR A 28 -13.62 -19.46 22.74
C THR A 28 -13.98 -18.30 23.67
N LYS A 29 -13.44 -17.09 23.46
CA LYS A 29 -13.75 -15.95 24.33
C LYS A 29 -15.11 -15.34 23.93
N PRO A 30 -16.12 -15.37 24.81
CA PRO A 30 -17.36 -14.64 24.55
C PRO A 30 -17.07 -13.14 24.49
N ALA A 31 -17.67 -12.46 23.50
CA ALA A 31 -17.54 -11.03 23.32
C ALA A 31 -17.95 -10.28 24.60
N PRO A 32 -17.19 -9.23 25.02
CA PRO A 32 -17.59 -8.44 26.18
C PRO A 32 -18.89 -7.68 25.89
N PRO A 33 -19.81 -7.55 26.87
CA PRO A 33 -21.04 -6.79 26.68
C PRO A 33 -20.72 -5.31 26.43
N ILE A 34 -21.41 -4.73 25.44
CA ILE A 34 -21.35 -3.31 25.12
C ILE A 34 -21.96 -2.54 26.31
N ALA A 35 -21.12 -1.94 27.13
CA ALA A 35 -21.55 -1.01 28.15
C ALA A 35 -21.85 0.34 27.49
N THR A 36 -23.13 0.67 27.37
CA THR A 36 -23.59 2.03 27.04
C THR A 36 -23.31 2.92 28.24
N VAL A 37 -22.33 3.83 28.13
CA VAL A 37 -22.12 4.89 29.13
C VAL A 37 -22.50 6.23 28.48
N ILE A 38 -23.66 6.73 28.88
CA ILE A 38 -24.07 8.13 28.76
C ILE A 38 -23.76 8.77 30.11
N GLN A 39 -22.91 9.79 30.15
CA GLN A 39 -22.90 10.89 31.14
C GLN A 39 -21.80 11.89 30.75
N SER A 40 -22.17 13.04 30.21
CA SER A 40 -22.49 14.32 30.89
C SER A 40 -21.27 15.22 31.02
N ILE A 41 -21.36 16.38 30.36
CA ILE A 41 -20.39 17.48 30.33
C ILE A 41 -20.27 18.11 31.72
N THR A 42 -19.05 18.40 32.18
CA THR A 42 -18.80 19.52 33.10
C THR A 42 -17.38 20.07 32.88
N THR A 43 -17.30 21.40 32.77
CA THR A 43 -16.13 22.25 32.51
C THR A 43 -15.21 22.43 33.72
N THR A 44 -13.89 22.43 33.51
CA THR A 44 -12.96 23.46 34.07
C THR A 44 -11.57 23.34 33.44
N ALA A 45 -11.02 24.46 32.96
CA ALA A 45 -9.60 24.60 32.58
C ALA A 45 -8.71 24.69 33.85
N PRO A 46 -7.41 24.37 33.76
CA PRO A 46 -6.46 25.46 33.54
C PRO A 46 -5.34 25.16 32.55
N GLN A 47 -4.78 26.24 32.01
CA GLN A 47 -3.60 26.30 31.14
C GLN A 47 -2.36 25.74 31.84
N THR A 48 -1.53 25.03 31.09
CA THR A 48 -0.11 24.84 31.41
C THR A 48 0.69 24.92 30.11
N THR A 49 1.55 25.93 30.02
CA THR A 49 2.48 26.16 28.92
C THR A 49 3.59 25.10 28.99
N VAL A 50 3.70 24.26 27.97
CA VAL A 50 4.86 23.39 27.77
C VAL A 50 5.54 23.81 26.47
N THR A 51 6.74 24.34 26.60
CA THR A 51 7.64 24.63 25.50
C THR A 51 8.26 23.32 25.03
N THR A 52 7.74 22.74 23.94
CA THR A 52 8.37 21.61 23.27
C THR A 52 9.04 22.12 22.01
N ALA A 53 10.35 21.91 21.91
CA ALA A 53 11.12 22.17 20.70
C ALA A 53 10.54 21.33 19.56
N VAL A 54 9.99 22.00 18.54
CA VAL A 54 9.57 21.37 17.30
C VAL A 54 10.84 21.00 16.54
N GLN A 55 11.16 19.72 16.53
CA GLN A 55 12.14 19.16 15.62
C GLN A 55 11.44 19.03 14.27
N THR A 56 11.70 19.99 13.38
CA THR A 56 11.15 20.00 12.03
C THR A 56 11.76 18.85 11.24
N THR A 57 11.03 17.73 11.13
CA THR A 57 11.33 16.68 10.16
C THR A 57 10.96 17.21 8.78
N THR A 58 11.95 17.40 7.92
CA THR A 58 11.73 17.76 6.52
C THR A 58 11.21 16.53 5.78
N THR A 59 9.90 16.45 5.56
CA THR A 59 9.30 15.39 4.73
C THR A 59 9.58 15.68 3.26
N THR A 60 10.42 14.88 2.63
CA THR A 60 10.65 14.93 1.17
C THR A 60 9.44 14.29 0.47
N THR A 61 8.58 15.10 -0.14
CA THR A 61 7.49 14.61 -1.00
C THR A 61 8.02 14.51 -2.43
N THR A 62 8.12 13.31 -3.00
CA THR A 62 8.32 13.13 -4.44
C THR A 62 6.96 13.01 -5.12
N LEU A 63 6.62 14.00 -5.96
CA LEU A 63 5.40 14.02 -6.77
C LEU A 63 5.80 13.84 -8.23
N SER A 64 5.28 12.82 -8.90
CA SER A 64 5.41 12.69 -10.36
C SER A 64 4.38 13.59 -11.04
N THR A 65 4.83 14.55 -11.85
CA THR A 65 3.96 15.55 -12.49
C THR A 65 3.78 15.28 -13.98
N HIS A 66 2.54 15.05 -14.41
CA HIS A 66 2.11 15.34 -15.78
C HIS A 66 1.35 16.67 -15.79
N THR A 67 1.90 17.66 -16.49
CA THR A 67 1.32 19.01 -16.57
C THR A 67 0.17 19.04 -17.58
N ALA A 68 -1.06 19.18 -17.09
CA ALA A 68 -2.20 19.60 -17.89
C ALA A 68 -2.72 20.95 -17.36
N THR A 69 -2.52 22.00 -18.16
CA THR A 69 -3.00 23.35 -17.87
C THR A 69 -4.45 23.49 -18.34
N VAL A 70 -5.37 23.78 -17.42
CA VAL A 70 -6.74 24.18 -17.77
C VAL A 70 -7.11 25.47 -17.03
N SER A 71 -7.47 26.49 -17.79
CA SER A 71 -7.91 27.80 -17.28
C SER A 71 -9.25 27.69 -16.53
N PRO A 72 -9.47 28.44 -15.43
CA PRO A 72 -10.77 28.50 -14.79
C PRO A 72 -11.67 29.44 -15.59
N THR A 73 -12.92 29.07 -15.82
CA THR A 73 -13.92 30.02 -16.31
C THR A 73 -15.26 29.85 -15.60
N SER A 74 -15.70 30.98 -15.03
CA SER A 74 -17.07 31.42 -14.77
C SER A 74 -17.73 31.11 -13.42
N THR A 75 -18.06 32.22 -12.76
CA THR A 75 -18.85 32.49 -11.56
C THR A 75 -20.36 32.40 -11.85
N ALA A 76 -20.91 31.20 -11.90
CA ALA A 76 -22.34 30.96 -11.69
C ALA A 76 -22.52 29.61 -11.00
N ALA A 77 -23.07 29.62 -9.78
CA ALA A 77 -23.38 28.38 -9.06
C ALA A 77 -24.22 27.48 -9.98
N PRO A 78 -23.85 26.21 -10.18
CA PRO A 78 -24.48 25.35 -11.14
C PRO A 78 -25.92 25.13 -10.72
N VAL A 79 -26.84 25.26 -11.68
CA VAL A 79 -28.28 25.06 -11.45
C VAL A 79 -28.54 23.65 -10.87
N GLN A 80 -27.71 22.67 -11.24
CA GLN A 80 -27.71 21.31 -10.70
C GLN A 80 -26.31 20.79 -10.34
N PRO A 81 -26.16 19.96 -9.29
CA PRO A 81 -24.90 19.30 -8.94
C PRO A 81 -24.32 18.52 -10.11
N ARG A 82 -23.02 18.68 -10.37
CA ARG A 82 -22.32 17.94 -11.43
C ARG A 82 -20.89 17.58 -11.03
N VAL A 83 -20.45 16.41 -11.47
CA VAL A 83 -19.05 16.03 -11.54
C VAL A 83 -18.74 15.77 -13.00
N THR A 84 -17.70 16.42 -13.52
CA THR A 84 -17.34 16.39 -14.94
C THR A 84 -16.27 15.38 -15.24
N ASP A 85 -15.32 15.18 -14.32
CA ASP A 85 -14.32 14.13 -14.44
C ASP A 85 -13.70 13.77 -13.08
N ILE A 86 -13.00 12.63 -13.04
CA ILE A 86 -12.10 12.24 -11.97
C ILE A 86 -10.78 11.83 -12.61
N VAL A 87 -9.67 12.39 -12.15
CA VAL A 87 -8.34 12.14 -12.70
C VAL A 87 -7.47 11.50 -11.64
N SER A 88 -6.67 10.51 -12.03
CA SER A 88 -5.59 9.98 -11.19
C SER A 88 -4.41 10.94 -11.23
N GLU A 89 -3.92 11.39 -10.08
CA GLU A 89 -2.68 12.18 -9.98
C GLU A 89 -1.48 11.30 -9.62
N GLY A 90 -1.67 9.98 -9.55
CA GLY A 90 -0.64 9.01 -9.18
C GLY A 90 -0.69 8.60 -7.72
N PHE A 91 0.39 7.98 -7.26
CA PHE A 91 0.52 7.46 -5.91
C PHE A 91 1.45 8.34 -5.07
N VAL A 92 1.24 8.37 -3.76
CA VAL A 92 2.08 9.10 -2.80
C VAL A 92 2.31 8.25 -1.55
N PHE A 93 3.49 8.38 -0.95
CA PHE A 93 3.80 7.80 0.36
C PHE A 93 3.77 8.90 1.41
N VAL A 94 3.03 8.66 2.49
CA VAL A 94 2.98 9.55 3.66
C VAL A 94 3.03 8.71 4.91
N ASP A 95 4.00 9.00 5.78
CA ASP A 95 4.18 8.32 7.07
C ASP A 95 4.16 6.79 6.96
N ASP A 96 4.93 6.26 6.00
CA ASP A 96 5.03 4.83 5.62
C ASP A 96 3.75 4.17 5.07
N GLU A 97 2.67 4.94 4.90
CA GLU A 97 1.43 4.49 4.27
C GLU A 97 1.35 4.91 2.79
N LEU A 98 0.76 4.03 1.98
CA LEU A 98 0.56 4.28 0.55
C LEU A 98 -0.82 4.86 0.30
N TYR A 99 -0.87 5.92 -0.51
CA TYR A 99 -2.11 6.54 -0.94
C TYR A 99 -2.15 6.68 -2.47
N TRP A 100 -3.34 6.46 -3.03
CA TRP A 100 -3.65 6.82 -4.41
C TRP A 100 -4.34 8.19 -4.42
N ARG A 101 -3.71 9.17 -5.07
CA ARG A 101 -4.22 10.53 -5.17
C ARG A 101 -5.11 10.69 -6.39
N ILE A 102 -6.31 11.20 -6.16
CA ILE A 102 -7.25 11.56 -7.24
C ILE A 102 -7.64 13.02 -7.14
N LYS A 103 -7.99 13.60 -8.30
CA LYS A 103 -8.58 14.92 -8.43
C LYS A 103 -9.98 14.81 -9.02
N ILE A 104 -10.96 15.27 -8.28
CA ILE A 104 -12.37 15.33 -8.70
C ILE A 104 -12.62 16.72 -9.27
N LEU A 105 -13.12 16.77 -10.51
CA LEU A 105 -13.49 17.99 -11.21
C LEU A 105 -15.01 18.08 -11.30
N GLY A 106 -15.59 19.19 -10.86
CA GLY A 106 -17.03 19.36 -10.80
C GLY A 106 -17.44 20.45 -9.84
N GLU A 107 -18.72 20.81 -9.82
CA GLU A 107 -19.20 21.81 -8.86
C GLU A 107 -20.53 21.33 -8.28
N VAL A 108 -20.55 21.25 -6.96
CA VAL A 108 -21.70 20.74 -6.21
C VAL A 108 -21.89 21.63 -4.99
N ASP A 109 -23.05 22.26 -4.86
CA ASP A 109 -23.45 22.95 -3.63
C ASP A 109 -24.81 22.42 -3.17
N LEU A 110 -24.79 21.64 -2.10
CA LEU A 110 -25.97 21.02 -1.49
C LEU A 110 -26.40 21.74 -0.20
N ARG A 111 -25.66 22.76 0.25
CA ARG A 111 -25.86 23.37 1.59
C ARG A 111 -27.29 23.90 1.76
N ASN A 112 -27.86 24.43 0.68
CA ASN A 112 -29.20 24.99 0.64
C ASN A 112 -30.11 24.28 -0.38
N LYS A 113 -29.70 23.14 -0.95
CA LYS A 113 -30.52 22.40 -1.92
C LYS A 113 -31.43 21.43 -1.18
N ILE A 114 -32.73 21.66 -1.31
CA ILE A 114 -33.77 20.78 -0.78
C ILE A 114 -34.44 19.93 -1.84
N GLU A 115 -34.27 20.22 -3.15
CA GLU A 115 -34.91 19.49 -4.24
C GLU A 115 -33.89 19.14 -5.33
N ILE A 116 -33.83 17.87 -5.71
CA ILE A 116 -33.04 17.37 -6.84
C ILE A 116 -33.86 16.33 -7.59
N ASN A 117 -34.02 16.49 -8.90
CA ASN A 117 -34.81 15.59 -9.76
C ASN A 117 -36.23 15.30 -9.22
N GLY A 118 -36.90 16.33 -8.67
CA GLY A 118 -38.27 16.21 -8.13
C GLY A 118 -38.37 15.55 -6.74
N VAL A 119 -37.24 15.24 -6.09
CA VAL A 119 -37.21 14.65 -4.74
C VAL A 119 -36.80 15.70 -3.71
N TYR A 120 -37.70 15.97 -2.75
CA TYR A 120 -37.52 16.97 -1.68
C TYR A 120 -36.92 16.36 -0.40
N SER A 121 -35.73 16.80 0.04
CA SER A 121 -35.13 16.51 1.37
C SER A 121 -33.76 17.18 1.58
N PHE A 122 -33.08 16.83 2.68
CA PHE A 122 -31.64 17.01 2.82
C PHE A 122 -30.88 16.10 1.84
N TRP A 123 -29.89 16.68 1.17
CA TRP A 123 -29.00 15.98 0.24
C TRP A 123 -27.56 16.02 0.74
N LEU A 124 -26.82 14.96 0.42
CA LEU A 124 -25.40 14.85 0.74
C LEU A 124 -24.66 14.14 -0.39
N GLY A 125 -23.48 14.63 -0.74
CA GLY A 125 -22.56 13.95 -1.63
C GLY A 125 -21.75 12.90 -0.89
N ARG A 126 -21.44 11.80 -1.56
CA ARG A 126 -20.58 10.74 -1.01
C ARG A 126 -19.65 10.20 -2.10
N PHE A 127 -18.41 9.96 -1.70
CA PHE A 127 -17.42 9.22 -2.45
C PHE A 127 -17.45 7.77 -1.96
N ASN A 128 -17.57 6.79 -2.85
CA ASN A 128 -17.05 5.45 -2.54
C ASN A 128 -16.02 5.08 -3.58
N ILE A 129 -14.96 4.47 -3.09
CA ILE A 129 -13.93 3.84 -3.89
C ILE A 129 -14.04 2.34 -3.64
N THR A 130 -13.98 1.57 -4.71
CA THR A 130 -13.88 0.11 -4.65
C THR A 130 -12.48 -0.27 -5.11
N LEU A 131 -11.78 -1.04 -4.30
CA LEU A 131 -10.45 -1.58 -4.59
C LEU A 131 -10.56 -2.75 -5.59
N PRO A 132 -9.46 -3.18 -6.23
CA PRO A 132 -9.47 -4.24 -7.24
C PRO A 132 -10.03 -5.57 -6.74
N ASP A 133 -9.96 -5.80 -5.44
CA ASP A 133 -10.42 -7.01 -4.79
C ASP A 133 -11.93 -7.01 -4.48
N GLY A 134 -12.63 -5.92 -4.84
CA GLY A 134 -14.06 -5.70 -4.64
C GLY A 134 -14.43 -5.03 -3.31
N SER A 135 -13.47 -4.79 -2.42
CA SER A 135 -13.73 -4.18 -1.11
C SER A 135 -13.95 -2.66 -1.24
N PRO A 136 -14.85 -2.07 -0.43
CA PRO A 136 -14.98 -0.62 -0.35
C PRO A 136 -13.82 -0.04 0.47
N GLN A 137 -13.29 1.10 0.04
CA GLN A 137 -12.34 1.89 0.82
C GLN A 137 -13.07 2.99 1.59
N ASP A 138 -12.82 3.08 2.90
CA ASP A 138 -13.39 4.07 3.81
C ASP A 138 -12.36 5.11 4.27
N ARG A 139 -11.06 4.78 4.24
CA ARG A 139 -9.94 5.67 4.52
C ARG A 139 -9.63 6.58 3.33
N ILE A 140 -10.42 7.66 3.23
CA ILE A 140 -10.31 8.70 2.19
C ILE A 140 -10.00 10.02 2.90
N TYR A 141 -8.95 10.71 2.49
CA TYR A 141 -8.44 11.88 3.19
C TYR A 141 -8.29 13.08 2.25
N LYS A 142 -8.18 14.27 2.84
CA LYS A 142 -7.65 15.42 2.10
C LYS A 142 -6.13 15.39 2.20
N PRO A 143 -5.39 15.68 1.11
CA PRO A 143 -3.93 15.79 1.18
C PRO A 143 -3.48 16.70 2.32
N GLY A 144 -2.59 16.18 3.16
CA GLY A 144 -2.04 16.90 4.33
C GLY A 144 -2.91 16.84 5.59
N ASN A 145 -4.07 16.17 5.57
CA ASN A 145 -4.86 15.84 6.76
C ASN A 145 -5.30 14.37 6.69
N TYR A 146 -4.50 13.49 7.30
CA TYR A 146 -4.70 12.04 7.32
C TYR A 146 -5.39 11.54 8.61
N GLU A 147 -5.89 12.46 9.43
CA GLU A 147 -6.65 12.15 10.65
C GLU A 147 -8.16 12.19 10.40
N GLU A 148 -8.62 13.06 9.51
CA GLU A 148 -10.04 13.27 9.24
C GLU A 148 -10.50 12.56 7.95
N ILE A 149 -11.36 11.55 8.10
CA ILE A 149 -11.95 10.83 6.97
C ILE A 149 -12.98 11.71 6.25
N VAL A 150 -12.79 11.86 4.92
CA VAL A 150 -13.63 12.62 4.00
C VAL A 150 -14.27 11.69 2.98
N SER A 151 -15.28 10.94 3.42
CA SER A 151 -16.13 10.14 2.51
C SER A 151 -17.38 10.89 2.04
N GLN A 152 -17.67 12.05 2.63
CA GLN A 152 -18.93 12.77 2.49
C GLN A 152 -18.71 14.27 2.31
N PHE A 153 -19.61 14.95 1.58
CA PHE A 153 -19.52 16.38 1.36
C PHE A 153 -20.89 17.04 1.17
N ARG A 154 -20.99 18.31 1.58
CA ARG A 154 -22.12 19.19 1.21
C ARG A 154 -21.74 20.22 0.15
N TYR A 155 -20.45 20.42 -0.10
CA TYR A 155 -19.95 21.37 -1.05
C TYR A 155 -18.66 20.85 -1.70
N LEU A 156 -18.58 20.97 -3.02
CA LEU A 156 -17.41 20.64 -3.83
C LEU A 156 -17.07 21.88 -4.70
N PRO A 157 -15.93 22.56 -4.45
CA PRO A 157 -15.68 23.94 -4.87
C PRO A 157 -15.15 24.10 -6.32
N GLY A 158 -15.52 23.21 -7.25
CA GLY A 158 -14.94 23.19 -8.60
C GLY A 158 -13.90 22.07 -8.76
N THR A 159 -13.01 21.94 -7.77
CA THR A 159 -11.97 20.91 -7.74
C THR A 159 -11.76 20.43 -6.31
N MET A 160 -11.62 19.11 -6.11
CA MET A 160 -11.23 18.53 -4.83
C MET A 160 -10.22 17.41 -5.06
N THR A 161 -9.06 17.51 -4.41
CA THR A 161 -8.09 16.40 -4.37
C THR A 161 -8.32 15.55 -3.13
N LEU A 162 -8.25 14.24 -3.29
CA LEU A 162 -8.40 13.25 -2.24
C LEU A 162 -7.26 12.24 -2.31
N ASP A 163 -6.82 11.78 -1.15
CA ASP A 163 -5.87 10.69 -0.99
C ASP A 163 -6.60 9.46 -0.45
N ILE A 164 -6.53 8.36 -1.20
CA ILE A 164 -7.23 7.11 -0.91
C ILE A 164 -6.21 6.12 -0.39
N TYR A 165 -6.36 5.65 0.84
CA TYR A 165 -5.45 4.67 1.41
C TYR A 165 -5.45 3.38 0.58
N ILE A 166 -4.27 2.84 0.33
CA ILE A 166 -4.08 1.55 -0.34
C ILE A 166 -3.44 0.59 0.65
N PRO A 167 -4.09 -0.55 0.97
CA PRO A 167 -3.54 -1.53 1.89
C PRO A 167 -2.22 -2.12 1.40
N THR A 168 -1.20 -2.09 2.26
CA THR A 168 0.16 -2.58 1.99
C THR A 168 0.70 -3.47 3.10
N GLU A 169 0.00 -3.56 4.23
CA GLU A 169 0.46 -4.33 5.38
C GLU A 169 0.14 -5.82 5.23
N TRP A 170 0.96 -6.67 5.85
CA TRP A 170 0.90 -8.13 5.65
C TRP A 170 -0.40 -8.76 6.17
N TRP A 171 -1.10 -8.11 7.10
CA TRP A 171 -2.39 -8.56 7.62
C TRP A 171 -3.57 -8.06 6.79
N GLU A 172 -3.33 -7.20 5.80
CA GLU A 172 -4.36 -6.65 4.95
C GLU A 172 -4.45 -7.40 3.63
N LYS A 173 -5.62 -7.31 2.99
CA LYS A 173 -5.78 -7.83 1.63
C LYS A 173 -5.18 -6.84 0.64
N ILE A 174 -3.92 -7.05 0.32
CA ILE A 174 -3.17 -6.18 -0.60
C ILE A 174 -3.73 -6.34 -2.01
N CYS A 175 -4.05 -5.20 -2.63
CA CYS A 175 -4.50 -5.12 -4.01
C CYS A 175 -3.96 -3.84 -4.63
N LEU A 176 -2.74 -3.90 -5.17
CA LEU A 176 -2.07 -2.80 -5.87
C LEU A 176 -2.44 -2.75 -7.36
N GLU A 177 -2.46 -3.90 -8.03
CA GLU A 177 -2.83 -4.03 -9.43
C GLU A 177 -4.33 -4.34 -9.59
N GLY A 178 -4.93 -3.83 -10.67
CA GLY A 178 -6.26 -4.18 -11.12
C GLY A 178 -7.16 -2.97 -11.34
N VAL A 179 -8.48 -3.17 -11.19
CA VAL A 179 -9.49 -2.15 -11.51
C VAL A 179 -10.00 -1.49 -10.24
N TYR A 180 -9.67 -0.21 -10.06
CA TYR A 180 -10.24 0.65 -9.04
C TYR A 180 -11.46 1.36 -9.61
N ARG A 181 -12.54 1.43 -8.84
CA ARG A 181 -13.76 2.14 -9.25
C ARG A 181 -14.07 3.27 -8.29
N VAL A 182 -14.22 4.48 -8.81
CA VAL A 182 -14.61 5.66 -8.05
C VAL A 182 -16.00 6.07 -8.48
N VAL A 183 -16.93 6.09 -7.54
CA VAL A 183 -18.30 6.53 -7.78
C VAL A 183 -18.63 7.69 -6.84
N VAL A 184 -19.20 8.74 -7.42
CA VAL A 184 -19.73 9.88 -6.70
C VAL A 184 -21.23 9.86 -6.86
N TRP A 185 -21.97 9.72 -5.76
CA TRP A 185 -23.43 9.84 -5.76
C TRP A 185 -23.90 10.93 -4.80
N LEU A 186 -25.10 11.40 -5.07
CA LEU A 186 -25.93 12.10 -4.12
C LEU A 186 -26.78 11.08 -3.37
N LYS A 187 -26.70 11.14 -2.04
CA LYS A 187 -27.59 10.43 -1.14
C LYS A 187 -28.71 11.38 -0.71
N GLY A 188 -29.93 11.02 -1.07
CA GLY A 188 -31.16 11.69 -0.65
C GLY A 188 -31.92 10.91 0.43
N PRO A 189 -33.20 11.22 0.65
CA PRO A 189 -34.04 10.54 1.62
C PRO A 189 -34.32 9.08 1.21
N TYR A 190 -34.72 8.24 2.16
CA TYR A 190 -35.13 6.84 1.92
C TYR A 190 -34.10 5.98 1.18
N ASN A 191 -32.81 6.29 1.33
CA ASN A 191 -31.72 5.65 0.60
C ASN A 191 -31.85 5.79 -0.93
N ASN A 192 -32.45 6.89 -1.41
CA ASN A 192 -32.37 7.25 -2.81
C ASN A 192 -30.94 7.68 -3.14
N TYR A 193 -30.33 7.00 -4.11
CA TYR A 193 -29.00 7.32 -4.61
C TYR A 193 -29.10 7.79 -6.06
N THR A 194 -28.50 8.94 -6.35
CA THR A 194 -28.31 9.43 -7.72
C THR A 194 -26.82 9.44 -8.01
N VAL A 195 -26.37 8.60 -8.94
CA VAL A 195 -24.98 8.63 -9.40
C VAL A 195 -24.75 9.92 -10.17
N LEU A 196 -23.78 10.72 -9.71
CA LEU A 196 -23.30 11.90 -10.44
C LEU A 196 -22.21 11.53 -11.43
N PHE A 197 -21.33 10.60 -11.04
CA PHE A 197 -20.20 10.19 -11.85
C PHE A 197 -19.70 8.81 -11.42
N ASP A 198 -19.22 8.04 -12.38
CA ASP A 198 -18.67 6.70 -12.19
C ASP A 198 -17.50 6.52 -13.15
N LYS A 199 -16.32 6.22 -12.62
CA LYS A 199 -15.12 6.02 -13.41
C LYS A 199 -14.28 4.89 -12.84
N SER A 200 -13.77 4.07 -13.74
CA SER A 200 -12.85 2.99 -13.41
C SER A 200 -11.44 3.34 -13.89
N PHE A 201 -10.44 2.98 -13.09
CA PHE A 201 -9.02 3.11 -13.37
C PHE A 201 -8.41 1.72 -13.34
N THR A 202 -7.73 1.34 -14.41
CA THR A 202 -7.02 0.06 -14.49
C THR A 202 -5.53 0.34 -14.34
N PHE A 203 -4.93 -0.18 -13.27
CA PHE A 203 -3.49 -0.05 -13.03
C PHE A 203 -2.82 -1.41 -13.13
N LYS A 204 -1.62 -1.45 -13.70
CA LYS A 204 -0.85 -2.69 -13.89
C LYS A 204 0.53 -2.61 -13.27
N MET A 205 0.99 -3.72 -12.73
CA MET A 205 2.37 -3.89 -12.29
C MET A 205 3.25 -4.33 -13.45
N ALA A 206 4.25 -3.53 -13.76
CA ALA A 206 5.26 -3.86 -14.75
C ALA A 206 6.62 -3.33 -14.27
N LEU A 207 7.67 -4.10 -14.52
CA LEU A 207 9.01 -3.72 -14.14
C LEU A 207 10.04 -4.40 -15.05
N ASN A 208 11.18 -3.76 -15.20
CA ASN A 208 12.40 -4.37 -15.70
C ASN A 208 13.40 -4.43 -14.55
N ALA A 209 14.14 -5.52 -14.43
CA ALA A 209 15.17 -5.60 -13.41
C ALA A 209 16.40 -6.39 -13.89
N SER A 210 17.56 -6.04 -13.35
CA SER A 210 18.83 -6.70 -13.68
C SER A 210 19.72 -6.84 -12.44
N ILE A 211 20.62 -7.83 -12.47
CA ILE A 211 21.59 -8.09 -11.41
C ILE A 211 23.00 -8.07 -12.01
N THR A 212 23.91 -7.36 -11.35
CA THR A 212 25.33 -7.33 -11.71
C THR A 212 26.24 -7.35 -10.47
N PRO A 213 27.46 -7.92 -10.53
CA PRO A 213 27.95 -8.79 -11.61
C PRO A 213 27.36 -10.21 -11.53
N ASN A 214 27.43 -10.94 -12.65
CA ASN A 214 27.07 -12.36 -12.72
C ASN A 214 28.25 -13.30 -12.41
N ARG A 215 29.45 -12.74 -12.16
CA ARG A 215 30.63 -13.48 -11.71
C ARG A 215 30.99 -13.04 -10.31
N TRP A 216 31.01 -13.98 -9.37
CA TRP A 216 31.19 -13.66 -7.96
C TRP A 216 32.62 -13.97 -7.54
N PRO A 217 33.42 -12.94 -7.17
CA PRO A 217 34.79 -13.17 -6.72
C PRO A 217 34.85 -13.75 -5.30
N SER A 218 33.80 -13.58 -4.49
CA SER A 218 33.67 -14.10 -3.13
C SER A 218 32.22 -14.40 -2.77
N TRP A 219 32.01 -15.21 -1.74
CA TRP A 219 30.67 -15.55 -1.21
C TRP A 219 29.97 -14.41 -0.47
N SER A 220 30.69 -13.31 -0.21
CA SER A 220 30.23 -12.15 0.56
C SER A 220 30.52 -10.84 -0.19
N GLY A 221 30.35 -10.85 -1.51
CA GLY A 221 30.51 -9.68 -2.37
C GLY A 221 29.19 -8.92 -2.54
N PRO A 222 29.22 -7.59 -2.73
CA PRO A 222 28.02 -6.84 -3.06
C PRO A 222 27.56 -7.19 -4.48
N LEU A 223 26.26 -7.36 -4.64
CA LEU A 223 25.59 -7.31 -5.93
C LEU A 223 24.77 -6.04 -6.05
N LYS A 224 24.67 -5.56 -7.29
CA LYS A 224 23.85 -4.43 -7.70
C LYS A 224 22.58 -4.97 -8.36
N LEU A 225 21.45 -4.64 -7.77
CA LEU A 225 20.11 -4.83 -8.33
C LEU A 225 19.62 -3.50 -8.88
N GLU A 226 19.35 -3.47 -10.18
CA GLU A 226 18.70 -2.33 -10.83
C GLU A 226 17.25 -2.70 -11.11
N ILE A 227 16.32 -1.83 -10.72
CA ILE A 227 14.87 -1.99 -10.93
C ILE A 227 14.36 -0.75 -11.62
N ASP A 228 13.58 -0.93 -12.65
CA ASP A 228 12.90 0.13 -13.39
C ASP A 228 11.39 -0.16 -13.38
N ASN A 229 10.62 0.69 -12.70
CA ASN A 229 9.17 0.54 -12.59
C ASN A 229 8.48 1.13 -13.82
N THR A 230 8.14 0.26 -14.75
CA THR A 230 7.45 0.62 -16.00
C THR A 230 5.92 0.51 -15.90
N GLY A 231 5.41 0.14 -14.72
CA GLY A 231 3.99 -0.01 -14.45
C GLY A 231 3.32 1.27 -13.97
N ASP A 232 2.03 1.13 -13.66
CA ASP A 232 1.20 2.24 -13.17
C ASP A 232 1.16 2.31 -11.64
N VAL A 233 1.66 1.28 -10.95
CA VAL A 233 1.58 1.10 -9.49
C VAL A 233 2.98 1.10 -8.86
N PRO A 234 3.13 1.53 -7.60
CA PRO A 234 4.39 1.39 -6.88
C PRO A 234 4.80 -0.08 -6.74
N LEU A 235 6.11 -0.33 -6.83
CA LEU A 235 6.70 -1.61 -6.47
C LEU A 235 7.22 -1.51 -5.03
N ILE A 236 6.69 -2.34 -4.13
CA ILE A 236 7.16 -2.43 -2.75
C ILE A 236 7.92 -3.74 -2.62
N LEU A 237 9.24 -3.67 -2.64
CA LEU A 237 10.15 -4.82 -2.59
C LEU A 237 10.52 -5.17 -1.14
N ASN A 238 10.17 -6.38 -0.72
CA ASN A 238 10.45 -6.97 0.60
C ASN A 238 11.57 -8.04 0.51
N GLY A 239 12.68 -7.67 -0.11
CA GLY A 239 13.85 -8.54 -0.30
C GLY A 239 13.86 -9.36 -1.58
N VAL A 240 14.98 -10.06 -1.80
CA VAL A 240 15.21 -10.87 -2.99
C VAL A 240 15.74 -12.25 -2.62
N GLY A 241 15.00 -13.30 -2.97
CA GLY A 241 15.43 -14.69 -2.82
C GLY A 241 16.33 -15.10 -3.98
N ILE A 242 17.26 -16.02 -3.74
CA ILE A 242 18.11 -16.61 -4.77
C ILE A 242 17.79 -18.11 -4.81
N GLU A 243 17.35 -18.59 -5.97
CA GLU A 243 16.91 -19.96 -6.19
C GLU A 243 17.69 -20.63 -7.32
N LEU A 244 17.89 -21.94 -7.24
CA LEU A 244 18.33 -22.71 -8.40
C LEU A 244 17.17 -22.80 -9.41
N THR A 245 17.44 -22.36 -10.64
CA THR A 245 16.41 -22.27 -11.69
C THR A 245 15.71 -23.61 -11.91
N GLY A 246 14.38 -23.60 -11.90
CA GLY A 246 13.55 -24.79 -12.16
C GLY A 246 13.43 -25.78 -10.98
N THR A 247 13.96 -25.43 -9.80
CA THR A 247 13.94 -26.32 -8.62
C THR A 247 13.17 -25.75 -7.43
N GLU A 248 12.83 -24.46 -7.44
CA GLU A 248 12.28 -23.71 -6.29
C GLU A 248 13.13 -23.82 -5.01
N THR A 249 14.38 -24.28 -5.13
CA THR A 249 15.27 -24.49 -4.00
C THR A 249 15.99 -23.18 -3.71
N VAL A 250 15.63 -22.55 -2.60
CA VAL A 250 16.27 -21.33 -2.10
C VAL A 250 17.68 -21.65 -1.62
N ILE A 251 18.68 -21.05 -2.27
CA ILE A 251 20.09 -21.20 -1.94
C ILE A 251 20.64 -20.01 -1.16
N GLY A 252 19.90 -18.90 -1.12
CA GLY A 252 20.32 -17.70 -0.42
C GLY A 252 19.41 -16.51 -0.65
N TRP A 253 19.89 -15.34 -0.24
CA TRP A 253 19.18 -14.07 -0.34
C TRP A 253 20.10 -12.93 -0.71
N LEU A 254 19.53 -11.94 -1.40
CA LEU A 254 20.08 -10.61 -1.56
C LEU A 254 19.19 -9.64 -0.77
N ALA A 255 19.79 -8.91 0.17
CA ALA A 255 19.09 -7.93 0.99
C ALA A 255 17.85 -8.50 1.74
N PRO A 256 18.01 -9.48 2.66
CA PRO A 256 16.89 -10.20 3.27
C PRO A 256 15.97 -9.33 4.15
N THR A 257 16.42 -8.16 4.57
CA THR A 257 15.64 -7.20 5.38
C THR A 257 15.28 -5.92 4.63
N LEU A 258 15.39 -5.95 3.29
CA LEU A 258 15.12 -4.79 2.47
C LEU A 258 13.61 -4.51 2.40
N ARG A 259 13.22 -3.26 2.65
CA ARG A 259 11.90 -2.72 2.30
C ARG A 259 12.13 -1.48 1.46
N GLU A 260 11.95 -1.59 0.15
CA GLU A 260 12.18 -0.49 -0.77
C GLU A 260 10.98 -0.25 -1.67
N THR A 261 10.60 1.01 -1.78
CA THR A 261 9.59 1.44 -2.74
C THR A 261 10.26 2.01 -4.00
N VAL A 262 9.72 1.65 -5.16
CA VAL A 262 10.01 2.25 -6.47
C VAL A 262 8.70 2.75 -7.07
N MET A 263 8.51 4.07 -7.18
CA MET A 263 7.26 4.65 -7.68
C MET A 263 7.12 4.44 -9.20
N PRO A 264 5.90 4.57 -9.77
CA PRO A 264 5.70 4.51 -11.22
C PRO A 264 6.63 5.46 -11.98
N GLY A 265 7.36 4.94 -12.97
CA GLY A 265 8.33 5.69 -13.77
C GLY A 265 9.67 5.97 -13.08
N GLU A 266 9.89 5.48 -11.86
CA GLU A 266 11.18 5.56 -11.19
C GLU A 266 12.06 4.35 -11.48
N SER A 267 13.36 4.61 -11.51
CA SER A 267 14.38 3.56 -11.49
C SER A 267 15.19 3.64 -10.19
N LYS A 268 15.53 2.49 -9.63
CA LYS A 268 16.29 2.38 -8.38
C LYS A 268 17.43 1.39 -8.53
N THR A 269 18.57 1.76 -7.97
CA THR A 269 19.75 0.91 -7.84
C THR A 269 19.93 0.56 -6.38
N LEU A 270 20.09 -0.73 -6.10
CA LEU A 270 20.27 -1.26 -4.76
C LEU A 270 21.56 -2.08 -4.74
N GLU A 271 22.49 -1.71 -3.87
CA GLU A 271 23.69 -2.50 -3.61
C GLU A 271 23.52 -3.25 -2.30
N ALA A 272 23.61 -4.58 -2.36
CA ALA A 272 23.42 -5.41 -1.18
C ALA A 272 24.34 -6.63 -1.19
N GLN A 273 24.66 -7.09 0.01
CA GLN A 273 25.46 -8.29 0.20
C GLN A 273 24.62 -9.53 -0.08
N VAL A 274 25.22 -10.49 -0.78
CA VAL A 274 24.66 -11.83 -0.93
C VAL A 274 24.91 -12.65 0.32
N GLN A 275 23.93 -13.46 0.68
CA GLN A 275 24.04 -14.47 1.72
C GLN A 275 23.63 -15.81 1.13
N ILE A 276 24.59 -16.70 0.86
CA ILE A 276 24.34 -18.09 0.44
C ILE A 276 24.34 -18.99 1.68
N LEU A 277 23.43 -19.96 1.70
CA LEU A 277 23.37 -20.98 2.74
C LEU A 277 24.60 -21.91 2.66
N SER A 278 25.17 -22.28 3.81
CA SER A 278 26.45 -23.01 3.91
C SER A 278 26.49 -24.28 3.07
N ASP A 279 25.41 -25.07 3.09
CA ASP A 279 25.35 -26.37 2.43
C ASP A 279 25.45 -26.22 0.90
N PHE A 280 24.96 -25.11 0.36
CA PHE A 280 25.05 -24.80 -1.07
C PHE A 280 26.39 -24.17 -1.46
N MET A 281 27.14 -23.58 -0.52
CA MET A 281 28.48 -23.07 -0.82
C MET A 281 29.41 -24.19 -1.27
N GLU A 282 29.40 -25.33 -0.57
CA GLU A 282 30.20 -26.50 -0.95
C GLU A 282 29.74 -27.09 -2.29
N GLU A 283 28.43 -27.19 -2.50
CA GLU A 283 27.88 -27.75 -3.73
C GLU A 283 28.18 -26.89 -4.96
N LEU A 284 28.08 -25.56 -4.85
CA LEU A 284 28.17 -24.63 -5.97
C LEU A 284 29.59 -24.13 -6.25
N ARG A 285 30.54 -24.38 -5.33
CA ARG A 285 31.94 -23.93 -5.42
C ARG A 285 32.57 -24.13 -6.79
N GLY A 286 32.98 -23.02 -7.40
CA GLY A 286 33.67 -22.98 -8.69
C GLY A 286 32.85 -23.42 -9.90
N LYS A 287 31.54 -23.64 -9.75
CA LYS A 287 30.63 -24.04 -10.82
C LYS A 287 29.93 -22.82 -11.42
N THR A 288 29.47 -22.96 -12.65
CA THR A 288 28.47 -22.06 -13.24
C THR A 288 27.10 -22.70 -13.15
N ARG A 289 26.12 -21.94 -12.66
CA ARG A 289 24.71 -22.37 -12.58
C ARG A 289 23.78 -21.22 -12.90
N THR A 290 22.68 -21.55 -13.57
CA THR A 290 21.57 -20.62 -13.78
C THR A 290 20.78 -20.47 -12.48
N VAL A 291 20.62 -19.25 -12.00
CA VAL A 291 19.86 -18.92 -10.79
C VAL A 291 18.77 -17.91 -11.11
N ASP A 292 17.68 -18.02 -10.36
CA ASP A 292 16.60 -17.04 -10.34
C ASP A 292 16.77 -16.13 -9.12
N PHE A 293 16.85 -14.82 -9.34
CA PHE A 293 16.66 -13.83 -8.29
C PHE A 293 15.19 -13.45 -8.21
N VAL A 294 14.49 -13.97 -7.21
CA VAL A 294 13.05 -13.78 -7.03
C VAL A 294 12.78 -12.52 -6.23
N LEU A 295 12.16 -11.53 -6.86
CA LEU A 295 11.79 -10.27 -6.23
C LEU A 295 10.51 -10.48 -5.43
N ASN A 296 10.60 -10.34 -4.10
CA ASN A 296 9.44 -10.43 -3.22
C ASN A 296 8.69 -9.09 -3.23
N ILE A 297 7.78 -8.90 -4.18
CA ILE A 297 7.01 -7.66 -4.32
C ILE A 297 5.64 -7.82 -3.66
N VAL A 298 5.31 -6.92 -2.75
CA VAL A 298 4.04 -6.92 -1.99
C VAL A 298 2.86 -6.82 -2.96
N GLY A 299 1.89 -7.74 -2.83
CA GLY A 299 0.67 -7.73 -3.65
C GLY A 299 0.87 -8.09 -5.13
N ALA A 300 2.04 -8.56 -5.54
CA ALA A 300 2.28 -8.96 -6.92
C ALA A 300 1.40 -10.18 -7.30
N PRO A 301 0.62 -10.10 -8.40
CA PRO A 301 -0.23 -11.22 -8.83
C PRO A 301 0.57 -12.35 -9.51
N ARG A 302 1.85 -12.12 -9.78
CA ARG A 302 2.76 -13.04 -10.46
C ARG A 302 4.16 -12.99 -9.86
N ARG A 303 4.92 -14.07 -10.05
CA ARG A 303 6.35 -14.14 -9.69
C ARG A 303 7.16 -13.25 -10.64
N TYR A 304 8.00 -12.40 -10.06
CA TYR A 304 9.01 -11.64 -10.80
C TYR A 304 10.39 -12.22 -10.46
N ALA A 305 11.10 -12.69 -11.47
CA ALA A 305 12.43 -13.26 -11.30
C ALA A 305 13.38 -12.76 -12.37
N ILE A 306 14.63 -12.54 -11.99
CA ILE A 306 15.74 -12.26 -12.89
C ILE A 306 16.55 -13.55 -13.02
N THR A 307 16.49 -14.20 -14.16
CA THR A 307 17.24 -15.43 -14.42
C THR A 307 18.60 -15.08 -15.02
N ILE A 308 19.69 -15.48 -14.35
CA ILE A 308 21.05 -15.25 -14.84
C ILE A 308 21.95 -16.48 -14.60
N ASP A 309 22.95 -16.65 -15.47
CA ASP A 309 24.03 -17.61 -15.22
C ASP A 309 25.08 -16.99 -14.29
N VAL A 310 25.29 -17.61 -13.13
CA VAL A 310 26.26 -17.17 -12.12
C VAL A 310 27.49 -18.08 -12.12
N GLU A 311 28.68 -17.47 -12.20
CA GLU A 311 29.95 -18.13 -11.90
C GLU A 311 30.26 -17.97 -10.41
N PHE A 312 30.15 -19.05 -9.65
CA PHE A 312 30.35 -19.06 -8.19
C PHE A 312 31.83 -19.08 -7.80
N PRO A 313 32.19 -18.54 -6.62
CA PRO A 313 33.57 -18.49 -6.15
C PRO A 313 34.18 -19.89 -6.00
N ARG A 314 35.50 -19.99 -6.24
CA ARG A 314 36.27 -21.22 -5.97
C ARG A 314 36.69 -21.33 -4.51
N GLU A 315 36.90 -20.20 -3.85
CA GLU A 315 37.37 -20.06 -2.46
C GLU A 315 36.33 -19.31 -1.62
#